data_AF-Q79ZE2-F1
#
_entry.id   AF-Q79ZE2-F1
#
_cell.length_a   1.000
_cell.length_b   1.000
_cell.length_c   1.000
_cell.angle_alpha   90.00
_cell.angle_beta   90.00
_cell.angle_gamma   90.00
#
_symmetry.space_group_name_H-M   'P 1'
#
loop_
_entity.id
_entity.type
_entity.pdbx_description
1 polymer ?
#
loop_
_entity_poly.entity_id
_entity_poly.type
_entity_poly.pdbx_seq_one_letter_code
_entity_poly.pdbx_strand_id
1 'polypeptide(L)' 'MGPRLLFSAKVSVHKAWYPVTRRRLDFQEAFLDLAPDGTFTARALVPAPPELACVHGRWVADSSHVLSWTAATVNASTH' A
#
# COMPACT_ATOMS: atom_id res chain seq x y z
N MET A 1 -8.59 3.75 -15.00
CA MET A 1 -7.37 3.12 -14.44
C MET A 1 -7.65 1.65 -14.18
N GLY A 2 -6.72 0.76 -14.55
CA GLY A 2 -7.03 -0.67 -14.75
C GLY A 2 -6.74 -1.59 -13.55
N PRO A 3 -7.21 -2.86 -13.60
CA PRO A 3 -7.04 -3.87 -12.55
C PRO A 3 -5.56 -4.19 -12.21
N ARG A 4 -4.65 -3.99 -13.17
CA ARG A 4 -3.19 -4.13 -12.97
C ARG A 4 -2.63 -3.16 -11.93
N LEU A 5 -3.12 -1.91 -11.90
CA LEU A 5 -2.67 -0.90 -10.94
C LEU A 5 -3.12 -1.24 -9.52
N LEU A 6 -4.38 -1.64 -9.37
CA LEU A 6 -4.91 -2.07 -8.08
C LEU A 6 -4.13 -3.28 -7.52
N PHE A 7 -3.81 -4.25 -8.38
CA PHE A 7 -3.01 -5.41 -7.98
C PHE A 7 -1.59 -5.03 -7.57
N SER A 8 -0.91 -4.21 -8.39
CA SER A 8 0.45 -3.74 -8.11
C SER A 8 0.52 -3.00 -6.77
N ALA A 9 -0.39 -2.04 -6.55
CA ALA A 9 -0.43 -1.27 -5.32
C ALA A 9 -0.73 -2.16 -4.09
N LYS A 10 -1.62 -3.16 -4.20
CA LYS A 10 -1.87 -4.12 -3.12
C LYS A 10 -0.68 -5.00 -2.78
N VAL A 11 0.07 -5.47 -3.78
CA VAL A 11 1.33 -6.20 -3.53
C VAL A 11 2.34 -5.30 -2.80
N SER A 12 2.40 -4.02 -3.17
CA SER A 12 3.26 -3.05 -2.51
C SER A 12 2.88 -2.82 -1.03
N VAL A 13 1.58 -2.68 -0.74
CA VAL A 13 1.05 -2.60 0.64
C VAL A 13 1.36 -3.87 1.43
N HIS A 14 1.14 -5.05 0.83
CA HIS A 14 1.43 -6.33 1.47
C HIS A 14 2.93 -6.47 1.84
N LYS A 15 3.83 -5.99 0.96
CA LYS A 15 5.27 -5.98 1.22
C LYS A 15 5.68 -5.05 2.36
N ALA A 16 4.97 -3.94 2.57
CA ALA A 16 5.17 -3.08 3.74
C ALA A 16 4.59 -3.70 5.02
N TRP A 17 3.47 -4.41 4.91
CA TRP A 17 2.75 -5.02 6.02
C TRP A 17 3.43 -6.25 6.63
N TYR A 18 3.87 -7.18 5.78
CA TYR A 18 4.34 -8.50 6.22
C TYR A 18 5.58 -8.46 7.14
N PRO A 19 6.61 -7.62 6.91
CA PRO A 19 7.77 -7.55 7.80
C PRO A 19 7.42 -7.10 9.23
N VAL A 20 6.44 -6.21 9.38
CA VAL A 20 6.04 -5.63 10.68
C VAL A 20 5.10 -6.57 11.44
N THR A 21 4.08 -7.11 10.76
CA THR A 21 3.02 -7.87 11.43
C THR A 21 3.25 -9.37 11.43
N ARG A 22 4.14 -9.88 10.56
CA ARG A 22 4.33 -11.31 10.25
C ARG A 22 3.03 -12.03 9.86
N ARG A 23 2.04 -11.27 9.37
CA ARG A 23 0.72 -11.78 9.00
C ARG A 23 0.43 -11.47 7.55
N ARG A 24 -0.34 -12.35 6.91
CA ARG A 24 -0.86 -12.08 5.57
C ARG A 24 -1.96 -11.01 5.68
N LEU A 25 -1.95 -10.06 4.75
CA LEU A 25 -3.02 -9.09 4.54
C LEU A 25 -3.75 -9.50 3.26
N ASP A 26 -5.02 -9.85 3.38
CA ASP A 26 -5.87 -10.24 2.27
C ASP A 26 -6.35 -9.03 1.48
N PHE A 27 -6.78 -9.28 0.24
CA PHE A 27 -7.23 -8.22 -0.65
C PHE A 27 -8.35 -7.38 -0.04
N GLN A 28 -9.30 -7.99 0.67
CA GLN A 28 -10.44 -7.26 1.24
C GLN A 28 -10.10 -6.55 2.56
N GLU A 29 -8.92 -6.80 3.14
CA GLU A 29 -8.49 -6.22 4.42
C GLU A 29 -7.78 -4.86 4.25
N ALA A 30 -7.66 -4.38 3.01
CA ALA A 30 -7.11 -3.07 2.70
C ALA A 30 -7.93 -2.34 1.62
N PHE A 31 -8.35 -1.13 1.94
CA PHE A 31 -8.97 -0.22 0.99
C PHE A 31 -7.90 0.65 0.33
N LEU A 32 -7.90 0.74 -0.99
CA LEU A 32 -6.99 1.61 -1.74
C LEU A 32 -7.77 2.74 -2.41
N ASP A 33 -7.31 3.96 -2.18
CA ASP A 33 -7.73 5.16 -2.90
C ASP A 33 -6.60 5.58 -3.86
N LEU A 34 -6.90 5.64 -5.16
CA LEU A 34 -5.94 5.96 -6.22
C LEU A 34 -6.23 7.36 -6.75
N ALA A 35 -5.29 8.28 -6.57
CA ALA A 35 -5.41 9.63 -7.10
C ALA A 35 -4.76 9.73 -8.49
N PRO A 36 -5.36 10.50 -9.44
CA PRO A 36 -4.83 10.65 -10.80
C PRO A 36 -3.43 11.27 -10.91
N ASP A 37 -2.96 11.91 -9.84
CA ASP A 37 -1.66 12.56 -9.73
C ASP A 37 -0.48 11.58 -9.51
N GLY A 38 -0.75 10.27 -9.60
CA GLY A 38 0.26 9.25 -9.37
C GLY A 38 0.45 8.89 -7.90
N THR A 39 -0.48 9.25 -7.02
CA THR A 39 -0.45 8.84 -5.60
C THR A 39 -1.54 7.84 -5.25
N PHE A 40 -1.34 7.11 -4.16
CA PHE A 40 -2.38 6.30 -3.56
C PHE A 40 -2.29 6.28 -2.04
N THR A 41 -3.44 6.05 -1.42
CA THR A 41 -3.55 5.83 0.03
C THR A 41 -4.15 4.46 0.27
N ALA A 42 -3.50 3.64 1.09
CA ALA A 42 -4.04 2.36 1.52
C ALA A 42 -4.38 2.41 3.01
N ARG A 43 -5.63 2.08 3.34
CA ARG A 43 -6.15 2.03 4.70
C ARG A 43 -6.41 0.58 5.08
N ALA A 44 -5.86 0.15 6.20
CA ALA A 44 -6.16 -1.17 6.76
C ALA A 44 -7.61 -1.19 7.27
N LEU A 45 -8.34 -2.25 6.95
CA LEU A 45 -9.70 -2.52 7.42
C LEU A 45 -9.73 -3.54 8.57
N VAL A 46 -8.55 -3.91 9.04
CA VAL A 46 -8.30 -4.83 10.15
C VAL A 46 -7.39 -4.15 11.17
N PRO A 47 -7.35 -4.62 12.43
CA PRO A 47 -6.43 -4.09 13.43
C PRO A 47 -5.00 -4.08 12.90
N ALA A 48 -4.41 -2.90 12.86
CA ALA A 48 -3.09 -2.63 12.31
C ALA A 48 -2.26 -1.81 13.29
N PRO A 49 -0.92 -1.98 13.30
CA PRO A 49 -0.04 -1.02 13.95
C PRO A 49 -0.31 0.42 13.44
N PRO A 50 -0.16 1.46 14.27
CA PRO A 50 -0.42 2.84 13.87
C PRO A 50 0.29 3.26 12.58
N GLU A 51 1.52 2.79 12.38
CA GLU A 51 2.36 3.05 11.21
C GLU A 51 1.88 2.35 9.92
N LEU A 52 0.98 1.36 10.04
CA LEU A 52 0.38 0.63 8.92
C LEU A 52 -1.14 0.84 8.78
N ALA A 53 -1.77 1.56 9.72
CA ALA A 53 -3.19 1.87 9.65
C ALA A 53 -3.54 2.68 8.39
N CYS A 54 -2.62 3.56 7.98
CA CYS A 54 -2.69 4.31 6.74
C CYS A 54 -1.30 4.44 6.13
N VAL A 55 -1.11 3.89 4.92
CA VAL A 55 0.15 4.01 4.17
C VAL A 55 -0.08 4.78 2.89
N HIS A 56 0.90 5.60 2.52
CA HIS A 56 0.87 6.37 1.29
C HIS A 56 1.86 5.80 0.29
N GLY A 57 1.52 5.87 -0.98
CA GLY A 57 2.38 5.39 -2.04
C GLY A 57 2.25 6.21 -3.30
N ARG A 58 3.12 5.89 -4.25
CA ARG A 58 3.09 6.47 -5.58
C ARG A 58 3.02 5.36 -6.61
N TRP A 59 2.46 5.70 -7.75
CA TRP A 59 2.33 4.81 -8.88
C TRP A 59 2.61 5.57 -10.17
N VAL A 60 3.16 4.84 -11.14
CA VAL A 60 3.40 5.31 -12.50
C VAL A 60 2.91 4.21 -13.43
N ALA A 61 2.10 4.57 -14.41
CA ALA A 61 1.62 3.64 -15.42
C ALA A 61 1.84 4.23 -16.80
N ASP A 62 2.37 3.41 -17.71
CA ASP A 62 2.41 3.69 -19.14
C ASP A 62 1.54 2.67 -19.88
N SER A 63 1.47 2.77 -21.21
CA SER A 63 0.65 1.89 -22.07
C SER A 63 1.05 0.41 -22.02
N SER A 64 2.22 0.08 -21.46
CA SER A 64 2.80 -1.27 -21.40
C SER A 64 3.14 -1.76 -19.97
N HIS A 65 3.39 -0.85 -19.02
CA HIS A 65 3.87 -1.17 -17.68
C HIS A 65 3.09 -0.44 -16.58
N VAL A 66 3.04 -1.08 -15.42
CA VAL A 66 2.47 -0.52 -14.19
C VAL A 66 3.46 -0.74 -13.07
N LEU A 67 4.01 0.36 -12.55
CA LEU A 67 4.92 0.37 -11.41
C LEU A 67 4.23 1.07 -10.23
N SER A 68 4.37 0.50 -9.04
CA SER A 68 3.91 1.13 -7.81
C SER A 68 4.90 0.90 -6.69
N TRP A 69 5.03 1.88 -5.80
CA TRP A 69 5.86 1.78 -4.61
C TRP A 69 5.15 2.45 -3.44
N THR A 70 5.18 1.79 -2.28
CA THR A 70 4.61 2.31 -1.03
C THR A 70 5.72 2.92 -0.20
N ALA A 71 5.49 4.12 0.33
CA ALA A 71 6.26 4.68 1.43
C ALA A 71 5.45 4.50 2.71
N ALA A 72 5.74 3.45 3.47
CA ALA A 72 5.25 3.36 4.84
C ALA A 72 6.16 4.25 5.70
N THR A 73 5.62 5.32 6.28
CA THR A 73 6.32 6.05 7.33
C THR A 73 6.35 5.16 8.56
N VAL A 74 7.39 4.33 8.67
CA VAL A 74 7.75 3.75 9.97
C VAL A 74 8.22 4.91 10.83
N ASN A 75 7.38 5.35 11.77
CA ASN A 75 7.92 6.10 12.89
C ASN A 75 8.86 5.14 13.60
N ALA A 76 10.16 5.26 13.35
CA ALA A 76 11.17 4.62 14.18
C ALA A 76 10.99 5.24 15.56
N SER A 77 10.27 4.54 16.44
CA SER A 77 10.23 4.89 17.85
C SER A 77 11.67 4.86 18.34
N THR A 78 12.20 6.04 18.62
CA THR A 78 13.48 6.28 19.28
C THR A 78 13.57 5.36 20.50
N HIS A 79 14.55 4.46 20.49
CA HIS A 79 15.00 3.73 21.67
C HIS A 79 16.42 4.17 22.00
#